data_AF-A0A3M9MZQ5-F1
#
_entry.id   AF-A0A3M9MZQ5-F1
#
_cell.length_a   1.000
_cell.length_b   1.000
_cell.length_c   1.000
_cell.angle_alpha   90.00
_cell.angle_beta   90.00
_cell.angle_gamma   90.00
#
_symmetry.space_group_name_H-M   'P 1'
#
loop_
_entity.id
_entity.type
_entity.pdbx_description
1 polymer ?
#
loop_
_entity_poly.entity_id
_entity_poly.type
_entity_poly.pdbx_seq_one_letter_code
_entity_poly.pdbx_strand_id
1 'polypeptide(L)'
;MTRKDIPVYSVTVDDLDEATGISLISIVDRPAIESNFLRLEEETPQPVHLARETEKRYATGAVLIPDKLIYRRDSDTGKEYYLNFESQEIERIRNKFFRTGELKMSNLDHSSEDLIQGFLIESWIVVDAQKDKAVALGFQDVKVGSLYATYHFPSDEIWSQVSERNGFSLEGSFLTNLKMSEQTPETETVEGVLDLLVDFLKGGGANE
;
A
#
# COMPACT_ATOMS: atom_id res chain seq x y z
N MET A 1 7.77 -4.50 -12.19
CA MET A 1 7.25 -4.25 -13.56
C MET A 1 5.74 -4.40 -13.55
N THR A 2 4.99 -3.35 -13.90
CA THR A 2 3.54 -3.46 -14.13
C THR A 2 3.29 -4.23 -15.43
N ARG A 3 2.31 -5.14 -15.46
CA ARG A 3 1.76 -5.61 -16.75
C ARG A 3 1.21 -4.37 -17.46
N LYS A 4 1.72 -4.07 -18.66
CA LYS A 4 1.41 -2.84 -19.43
C LYS A 4 -0.09 -2.60 -19.69
N ASP A 5 -0.95 -3.60 -19.45
CA ASP A 5 -2.38 -3.56 -19.79
C ASP A 5 -3.34 -3.52 -18.59
N ILE A 6 -2.85 -3.46 -17.34
CA ILE A 6 -3.73 -3.38 -16.16
C ILE A 6 -3.95 -1.89 -15.81
N PRO A 7 -5.20 -1.39 -15.78
CA PRO A 7 -5.49 0.01 -15.49
C PRO A 7 -5.09 0.41 -14.06
N VAL A 8 -4.63 1.64 -13.91
CA VAL A 8 -4.30 2.26 -12.63
C VAL A 8 -5.37 3.29 -12.27
N TYR A 9 -5.93 3.19 -11.08
CA TYR A 9 -6.90 4.14 -10.55
C TYR A 9 -6.27 4.92 -9.41
N SER A 10 -6.33 6.25 -9.49
CA SER A 10 -5.95 7.10 -8.38
C SER A 10 -7.10 7.17 -7.39
N VAL A 11 -6.81 6.88 -6.12
CA VAL A 11 -7.80 6.94 -5.05
C VAL A 11 -7.86 8.35 -4.51
N THR A 12 -9.06 8.93 -4.51
CA THR A 12 -9.33 10.21 -3.88
C THR A 12 -10.39 10.04 -2.79
N VAL A 13 -10.19 10.70 -1.65
CA VAL A 13 -11.12 10.69 -0.53
C VAL A 13 -11.86 12.00 -0.44
N ASP A 14 -13.19 11.89 -0.39
CA ASP A 14 -14.06 12.96 0.05
C ASP A 14 -14.21 12.87 1.57
N ASP A 15 -13.75 13.91 2.26
CA ASP A 15 -13.77 13.98 3.73
C ASP A 15 -15.19 14.19 4.29
N LEU A 16 -16.11 14.72 3.47
CA LEU A 16 -17.51 15.01 3.86
C LEU A 16 -18.44 13.82 3.67
N ASP A 17 -18.04 12.86 2.83
CA ASP A 17 -18.81 11.64 2.60
C ASP A 17 -18.60 10.63 3.73
N GLU A 18 -19.60 10.37 4.56
CA GLU A 18 -19.49 9.38 5.64
C GLU A 18 -19.81 7.94 5.19
N ALA A 19 -20.33 7.75 3.97
CA ALA A 19 -20.72 6.43 3.48
C ALA A 19 -19.52 5.56 3.06
N THR A 20 -18.36 6.18 2.86
CA THR A 20 -17.18 5.55 2.25
C THR A 20 -15.92 5.78 3.07
N GLY A 21 -14.88 4.99 2.79
CA GLY A 21 -13.61 5.06 3.50
C GLY A 21 -13.26 3.76 4.20
N ILE A 22 -12.23 3.83 5.05
CA ILE A 22 -11.70 2.69 5.78
C ILE A 22 -12.58 2.43 6.99
N SER A 23 -13.05 1.20 7.13
CA SER A 23 -13.79 0.74 8.30
C SER A 23 -12.87 0.02 9.29
N LEU A 24 -11.87 -0.73 8.80
CA LEU A 24 -11.01 -1.58 9.63
C LEU A 24 -9.60 -1.68 9.03
N ILE A 25 -8.60 -1.88 9.89
CA ILE A 25 -7.26 -2.31 9.49
C ILE A 25 -7.06 -3.73 9.98
N SER A 26 -6.86 -4.66 9.05
CA SER A 26 -6.60 -6.08 9.29
C SER A 26 -5.11 -6.33 9.53
N ILE A 27 -4.81 -7.33 10.36
CA ILE A 27 -3.47 -7.91 10.46
C ILE A 27 -3.42 -9.12 9.53
N VAL A 28 -2.48 -9.13 8.59
CA VAL A 28 -2.44 -10.15 7.54
C VAL A 28 -1.06 -10.76 7.39
N ASP A 29 -1.01 -12.04 7.03
CA ASP A 29 0.25 -12.71 6.66
C ASP A 29 0.87 -12.07 5.42
N ARG A 30 0.03 -11.68 4.45
CA ARG A 30 0.45 -11.08 3.18
C ARG A 30 -0.16 -9.70 2.99
N PRO A 31 0.53 -8.63 3.40
CA PRO A 31 0.01 -7.27 3.27
C PRO A 31 -0.20 -6.92 1.81
N ALA A 32 -1.37 -6.39 1.48
CA ALA A 32 -1.74 -6.07 0.10
C ALA A 32 -0.88 -4.96 -0.56
N ILE A 33 -0.07 -4.27 0.24
CA ILE A 33 0.98 -3.34 -0.21
C ILE A 33 2.12 -4.12 -0.88
N GLU A 34 2.36 -5.36 -0.51
CA GLU A 34 3.14 -6.30 -1.32
C GLU A 34 2.29 -6.66 -2.52
N SER A 35 2.69 -6.18 -3.69
CA SER A 35 2.01 -6.43 -4.94
C SER A 35 1.77 -7.94 -5.06
N ASN A 36 0.50 -8.36 -5.17
CA ASN A 36 0.03 -9.72 -5.46
C ASN A 36 0.48 -10.21 -6.86
N PHE A 37 1.70 -9.90 -7.26
CA PHE A 37 2.32 -10.52 -8.41
C PHE A 37 2.60 -11.95 -7.98
N LEU A 38 1.84 -12.88 -8.56
CA LEU A 38 2.28 -14.22 -8.89
C LEU A 38 3.79 -14.35 -8.69
N ARG A 39 4.19 -15.09 -7.67
CA ARG A 39 5.51 -15.73 -7.51
C ARG A 39 6.20 -15.91 -8.86
N LEU A 40 6.97 -14.90 -9.25
CA LEU A 40 7.90 -14.83 -10.37
C LEU A 40 8.84 -13.68 -10.00
N GLU A 41 10.04 -14.10 -9.59
CA GLU A 41 11.26 -13.30 -9.43
C GLU A 41 11.43 -12.52 -8.10
N GLU A 42 11.97 -13.25 -7.12
CA GLU A 42 13.11 -12.97 -6.19
C GLU A 42 13.65 -11.54 -5.92
N GLU A 43 13.05 -10.44 -6.36
CA GLU A 43 13.60 -9.09 -6.13
C GLU A 43 12.54 -8.06 -5.74
N THR A 44 11.82 -8.30 -4.63
CA THR A 44 11.23 -7.20 -3.84
C THR A 44 12.21 -6.85 -2.72
N PRO A 45 12.73 -5.60 -2.61
CA PRO A 45 13.86 -5.31 -1.74
C PRO A 45 13.69 -5.72 -0.27
N GLN A 46 12.49 -5.71 0.31
CA GLN A 46 12.12 -6.49 1.51
C GLN A 46 10.60 -6.66 1.61
N PRO A 47 10.09 -7.73 2.24
CA PRO A 47 8.69 -7.83 2.61
C PRO A 47 8.33 -6.67 3.56
N VAL A 48 7.13 -6.13 3.44
CA VAL A 48 6.53 -5.29 4.47
C VAL A 48 6.39 -6.15 5.72
N HIS A 49 7.21 -5.86 6.73
CA HIS A 49 7.19 -6.57 8.01
C HIS A 49 6.65 -5.67 9.13
N LEU A 50 6.01 -6.27 10.14
CA LEU A 50 5.69 -5.56 11.38
C LEU A 50 6.91 -5.54 12.30
N ALA A 51 7.34 -4.35 12.72
CA ALA A 51 8.22 -4.20 13.88
C ALA A 51 7.43 -4.56 15.14
N ARG A 52 8.02 -5.40 15.99
CA ARG A 52 7.35 -5.96 17.17
C ARG A 52 8.06 -5.54 18.45
N GLU A 53 7.31 -5.01 19.40
CA GLU A 53 7.76 -4.82 20.77
C GLU A 53 7.04 -5.83 21.66
N THR A 54 7.71 -6.95 21.91
CA THR A 54 7.09 -8.14 22.51
C THR A 54 6.57 -7.91 23.92
N GLU A 55 7.32 -7.20 24.77
CA GLU A 55 6.91 -6.94 26.17
C GLU A 55 5.63 -6.12 26.25
N LYS A 56 5.45 -5.19 25.30
CA LYS A 56 4.27 -4.34 25.22
C LYS A 56 3.18 -4.90 24.31
N ARG A 57 3.47 -5.99 23.58
CA ARG A 57 2.59 -6.58 22.55
C ARG A 57 2.15 -5.55 21.51
N TYR A 58 3.12 -4.77 21.02
CA TYR A 58 2.90 -3.77 19.97
C TYR A 58 3.35 -4.30 18.63
N ALA A 59 2.50 -4.14 17.62
CA ALA A 59 2.85 -4.37 16.23
C ALA A 59 2.80 -3.03 15.48
N THR A 60 3.91 -2.66 14.85
CA THR A 60 4.07 -1.40 14.13
C THR A 60 4.43 -1.65 12.68
N GLY A 61 3.89 -0.89 11.73
CA GLY A 61 4.15 -1.09 10.32
C GLY A 61 3.54 -0.03 9.42
N ALA A 62 3.96 -0.06 8.15
CA ALA A 62 3.39 0.78 7.10
C ALA A 62 1.99 0.28 6.73
N VAL A 63 1.04 1.21 6.64
CA VAL A 63 -0.36 0.98 6.24
C VAL A 63 -0.60 1.42 4.81
N LEU A 64 0.01 2.54 4.38
CA LEU A 64 0.02 3.02 3.00
C LEU A 64 1.35 3.71 2.70
N ILE A 65 1.84 3.54 1.48
CA ILE A 65 3.08 4.17 0.99
C ILE A 65 2.72 4.91 -0.31
N PRO A 66 3.05 6.21 -0.45
CA PRO A 66 2.73 6.97 -1.65
C PRO A 66 3.31 6.34 -2.91
N ASP A 67 2.56 6.40 -4.01
CA ASP A 67 2.93 5.89 -5.34
C ASP A 67 3.15 4.37 -5.41
N LYS A 68 2.91 3.64 -4.33
CA LYS A 68 3.00 2.18 -4.32
C LYS A 68 1.71 1.59 -4.87
N LEU A 69 1.80 0.98 -6.04
CA LEU A 69 0.66 0.38 -6.72
C LEU A 69 0.15 -0.86 -5.98
N ILE A 70 -1.12 -0.84 -5.61
CA ILE A 70 -1.80 -1.91 -4.90
C ILE A 70 -2.69 -2.68 -5.87
N TYR A 71 -2.35 -3.94 -6.13
CA TYR A 71 -3.10 -4.80 -7.04
C TYR A 71 -4.45 -5.22 -6.45
N ARG A 72 -5.50 -5.21 -7.28
CA ARG A 72 -6.84 -5.69 -6.95
C ARG A 72 -7.38 -6.51 -8.12
N ARG A 73 -8.23 -7.47 -7.77
CA ARG A 73 -9.02 -8.24 -8.71
C ARG A 73 -10.45 -8.29 -8.20
N ASP A 74 -11.37 -7.80 -9.01
CA ASP A 74 -12.80 -7.88 -8.73
C ASP A 74 -13.23 -9.35 -8.77
N SER A 75 -13.88 -9.84 -7.70
CA SER A 75 -14.25 -11.25 -7.55
C SER A 75 -15.30 -11.70 -8.57
N ASP A 76 -16.19 -10.78 -8.96
CA ASP A 76 -17.39 -11.11 -9.73
C ASP A 76 -17.11 -11.03 -11.24
N THR A 77 -16.38 -10.01 -11.66
CA THR A 77 -16.03 -9.75 -13.06
C THR A 77 -14.65 -10.29 -13.43
N GLY A 78 -13.82 -10.62 -12.45
CA GLY A 78 -12.44 -11.06 -12.64
C GLY A 78 -11.48 -9.97 -13.13
N LYS A 79 -11.95 -8.71 -13.25
CA LYS A 79 -11.16 -7.58 -13.75
C LYS A 79 -10.03 -7.23 -12.80
N GLU A 80 -8.83 -7.10 -13.36
CA GLU A 80 -7.62 -6.73 -12.65
C GLU A 80 -7.41 -5.20 -12.75
N TYR A 81 -6.96 -4.57 -11.66
CA TYR A 81 -6.60 -3.15 -11.64
C TYR A 81 -5.60 -2.84 -10.53
N TYR A 82 -4.91 -1.70 -10.64
CA TYR A 82 -4.09 -1.14 -9.58
C TYR A 82 -4.77 0.05 -8.94
N LEU A 83 -4.58 0.21 -7.63
CA LEU A 83 -4.88 1.43 -6.90
C LEU A 83 -3.58 2.18 -6.63
N ASN A 84 -3.61 3.50 -6.82
CA ASN A 84 -2.55 4.41 -6.42
C ASN A 84 -3.07 5.40 -5.37
N PHE A 85 -2.22 5.73 -4.39
CA PHE A 85 -2.54 6.65 -3.31
C PHE A 85 -1.48 7.75 -3.25
N GLU A 86 -1.90 8.99 -3.45
CA GLU A 86 -1.03 10.15 -3.27
C GLU A 86 -0.88 10.50 -1.79
N SER A 87 0.24 11.12 -1.40
CA SER A 87 0.52 11.48 0.00
C SER A 87 -0.60 12.29 0.67
N GLN A 88 -1.21 13.23 -0.05
CA GLN A 88 -2.31 14.04 0.47
C GLN A 88 -3.58 13.21 0.73
N GLU A 89 -3.85 12.23 -0.14
CA GLU A 89 -5.02 11.36 0.00
C GLU A 89 -4.79 10.33 1.12
N ILE A 90 -3.56 9.87 1.32
CA ILE A 90 -3.19 9.04 2.48
C ILE A 90 -3.46 9.77 3.79
N GLU A 91 -3.13 11.06 3.87
CA GLU A 91 -3.43 11.86 5.06
C GLU A 91 -4.94 12.03 5.28
N ARG A 92 -5.73 12.26 4.22
CA ARG A 92 -7.20 12.30 4.31
C ARG A 92 -7.78 10.96 4.77
N ILE A 93 -7.29 9.85 4.20
CA ILE A 93 -7.65 8.48 4.60
C ILE A 93 -7.43 8.29 6.11
N ARG A 94 -6.24 8.66 6.62
CA ARG A 94 -5.95 8.60 8.06
C ARG A 94 -6.96 9.41 8.85
N ASN A 95 -7.14 10.68 8.53
CA ASN A 95 -8.02 11.58 9.29
C ASN A 95 -9.46 11.09 9.32
N LYS A 96 -9.95 10.57 8.19
CA LYS A 96 -11.29 9.99 8.08
C LYS A 96 -11.40 8.70 8.89
N PHE A 97 -10.40 7.82 8.83
CA PHE A 97 -10.37 6.59 9.64
C PHE A 97 -10.44 6.89 11.15
N PHE A 98 -9.74 7.91 11.64
CA PHE A 98 -9.85 8.34 13.05
C PHE A 98 -11.23 8.86 13.45
N ARG A 99 -12.03 9.35 12.49
CA ARG A 99 -13.39 9.84 12.75
C ARG A 99 -14.43 8.73 12.73
N THR A 100 -14.31 7.80 11.77
CA THR A 100 -15.41 6.88 11.43
C THR A 100 -15.03 5.40 11.45
N GLY A 101 -13.73 5.08 11.52
CA GLY A 101 -13.22 3.71 11.50
C GLY A 101 -13.18 3.06 12.88
N GLU A 102 -12.89 1.76 12.87
CA GLU A 102 -12.74 0.94 14.06
C GLU A 102 -11.30 1.03 14.60
N LEU A 103 -11.15 1.67 15.77
CA LEU A 103 -9.85 1.95 16.41
C LEU A 103 -9.51 0.98 17.55
N LYS A 104 -10.47 0.16 17.98
CA LYS A 104 -10.37 -0.71 19.17
C LYS A 104 -10.43 -2.19 18.82
N MET A 105 -10.82 -2.51 17.60
CA MET A 105 -10.84 -3.86 17.06
C MET A 105 -10.05 -3.93 15.76
N SER A 106 -9.65 -5.16 15.42
CA SER A 106 -9.03 -5.54 14.16
C SER A 106 -9.57 -6.93 13.78
N ASN A 107 -9.04 -7.54 12.74
CA ASN A 107 -9.24 -8.96 12.43
C ASN A 107 -7.92 -9.54 11.91
N LEU A 108 -7.94 -10.84 11.67
CA LEU A 108 -6.83 -11.60 11.12
C LEU A 108 -7.20 -12.09 9.71
N ASP A 109 -6.36 -11.80 8.72
CA ASP A 109 -6.50 -12.26 7.32
C ASP A 109 -7.90 -12.04 6.72
N HIS A 110 -8.50 -10.88 6.98
CA HIS A 110 -9.84 -10.51 6.49
C HIS A 110 -10.99 -11.41 6.98
N SER A 111 -10.84 -12.13 8.09
CA SER A 111 -11.96 -12.85 8.71
C SER A 111 -12.96 -11.85 9.32
N SER A 112 -14.12 -11.69 8.69
CA SER A 112 -15.19 -10.82 9.19
C SER A 112 -15.94 -11.41 10.39
N GLU A 113 -15.82 -12.72 10.62
CA GLU A 113 -16.46 -13.41 11.76
C GLU A 113 -15.59 -13.36 13.03
N ASP A 114 -14.30 -13.02 12.91
CA ASP A 114 -13.31 -13.08 13.99
C ASP A 114 -12.68 -11.71 14.29
N LEU A 115 -13.50 -10.74 14.71
CA LEU A 115 -12.96 -9.49 15.26
C LEU A 115 -12.14 -9.77 16.52
N ILE A 116 -10.90 -9.30 16.50
CA ILE A 116 -9.97 -9.40 17.62
C ILE A 116 -9.81 -8.03 18.30
N GLN A 117 -9.56 -8.03 19.60
CA GLN A 117 -9.24 -6.81 20.31
C GLN A 117 -7.82 -6.35 19.95
N GLY A 118 -7.74 -5.19 19.31
CA GLY A 118 -6.50 -4.57 18.87
C GLY A 118 -6.68 -3.06 18.84
N PHE A 119 -5.96 -2.35 19.70
CA PHE A 119 -6.11 -0.90 19.84
C PHE A 119 -5.10 -0.17 18.99
N LEU A 120 -5.56 0.70 18.10
CA LEU A 120 -4.68 1.67 17.46
C LEU A 120 -4.21 2.66 18.53
N ILE A 121 -2.93 2.60 18.89
CA ILE A 121 -2.33 3.48 19.91
C ILE A 121 -1.53 4.61 19.32
N GLU A 122 -1.12 4.49 18.06
CA GLU A 122 -0.34 5.50 17.35
C GLU A 122 -0.58 5.40 15.85
N SER A 123 -0.66 6.53 15.18
CA SER A 123 -0.63 6.62 13.73
C SER A 123 0.01 7.94 13.32
N TRP A 124 0.87 7.91 12.31
CA TRP A 124 1.57 9.09 11.85
C TRP A 124 1.84 9.05 10.35
N ILE A 125 2.03 10.24 9.78
CA ILE A 125 2.52 10.42 8.41
C ILE A 125 4.00 10.77 8.51
N VAL A 126 4.83 10.07 7.73
CA VAL A 126 6.26 10.36 7.64
C VAL A 126 6.46 11.75 7.04
N VAL A 127 7.16 12.63 7.76
CA VAL A 127 7.50 14.00 7.29
C VAL A 127 8.98 14.16 6.95
N ASP A 128 9.86 13.33 7.51
CA ASP A 128 11.30 13.30 7.24
C ASP A 128 11.75 11.84 7.17
N ALA A 129 12.05 11.36 5.97
CA ALA A 129 12.43 9.96 5.71
C ALA A 129 13.65 9.48 6.50
N GLN A 130 14.59 10.36 6.85
CA GLN A 130 15.84 9.98 7.54
C GLN A 130 15.71 10.04 9.07
N LYS A 131 14.81 10.88 9.57
CA LYS A 131 14.63 11.12 11.02
C LYS A 131 13.31 10.57 11.55
N ASP A 132 12.63 9.73 10.78
CA ASP A 132 11.37 9.13 11.20
C ASP A 132 11.58 8.02 12.24
N LYS A 133 10.59 7.86 13.12
CA LYS A 133 10.52 6.75 14.08
C LYS A 133 10.60 5.39 13.38
N ALA A 134 10.03 5.25 12.18
CA ALA A 134 10.11 4.04 11.39
C ALA A 134 11.57 3.61 11.13
N VAL A 135 12.49 4.56 10.86
CA VAL A 135 13.91 4.23 10.68
C VAL A 135 14.50 3.62 11.95
N ALA A 136 14.18 4.21 13.11
CA ALA A 136 14.64 3.70 14.41
C ALA A 136 14.04 2.32 14.75
N LEU A 137 12.88 1.99 14.19
CA LEU A 137 12.24 0.67 14.31
C LEU A 137 12.78 -0.35 13.28
N GLY A 138 13.77 0.02 12.47
CA GLY A 138 14.44 -0.88 11.51
C GLY A 138 13.79 -0.93 10.14
N PHE A 139 12.81 -0.08 9.84
CA PHE A 139 12.23 0.01 8.50
C PHE A 139 13.25 0.62 7.52
N GLN A 140 13.42 -0.03 6.38
CA GLN A 140 14.19 0.48 5.25
C GLN A 140 13.24 1.18 4.26
N ASP A 141 13.80 2.01 3.38
CA ASP A 141 13.06 2.72 2.32
C ASP A 141 11.84 3.53 2.79
N VAL A 142 11.95 4.12 3.99
CA VAL A 142 10.92 4.99 4.56
C VAL A 142 10.67 6.18 3.64
N LYS A 143 9.45 6.30 3.10
CA LYS A 143 9.05 7.36 2.18
C LYS A 143 8.22 8.43 2.86
N VAL A 144 8.54 9.71 2.63
CA VAL A 144 7.71 10.85 3.08
C VAL A 144 6.28 10.70 2.54
N GLY A 145 5.29 10.95 3.38
CA GLY A 145 3.87 10.73 3.06
C GLY A 145 3.36 9.33 3.38
N SER A 146 4.23 8.38 3.75
CA SER A 146 3.80 7.06 4.21
C SER A 146 3.00 7.16 5.51
N LEU A 147 1.92 6.39 5.58
CA LEU A 147 1.14 6.20 6.79
C LEU A 147 1.66 4.99 7.54
N TYR A 148 2.04 5.19 8.79
CA TYR A 148 2.36 4.12 9.73
C TYR A 148 1.32 4.06 10.84
N ALA A 149 1.21 2.88 11.44
CA ALA A 149 0.37 2.63 12.60
C ALA A 149 1.06 1.69 13.59
N THR A 150 0.72 1.85 14.87
CA THR A 150 1.02 0.90 15.93
C THR A 150 -0.27 0.42 16.57
N TYR A 151 -0.46 -0.89 16.59
CA TYR A 151 -1.54 -1.55 17.31
C TYR A 151 -1.02 -2.24 18.58
N HIS A 152 -1.81 -2.20 19.65
CA HIS A 152 -1.60 -2.94 20.89
C HIS A 152 -2.61 -4.09 21.02
N PHE A 153 -2.10 -5.29 21.29
CA PHE A 153 -2.89 -6.50 21.49
C PHE A 153 -2.66 -7.04 22.91
N PRO A 154 -3.52 -6.71 23.89
CA PRO A 154 -3.23 -7.01 25.30
C PRO A 154 -3.34 -8.50 25.67
N SER A 155 -4.08 -9.28 24.88
CA SER A 155 -4.24 -10.72 25.11
C SER A 155 -3.05 -11.49 24.55
N ASP A 156 -2.46 -12.38 25.36
CA ASP A 156 -1.38 -13.29 24.92
C ASP A 156 -1.82 -14.18 23.76
N GLU A 157 -3.06 -14.65 23.78
CA GLU A 157 -3.63 -15.50 22.74
C GLU A 157 -3.73 -14.76 21.39
N ILE A 158 -4.20 -13.51 21.42
CA ILE A 158 -4.28 -12.68 20.22
C ILE A 158 -2.88 -12.31 19.74
N TRP A 159 -1.99 -11.94 20.67
CA TRP A 159 -0.62 -11.57 20.34
C TRP A 159 0.14 -12.70 19.67
N SER A 160 -0.02 -13.95 20.11
CA SER A 160 0.61 -15.11 19.45
C SER A 160 0.23 -15.16 17.97
N GLN A 161 -1.05 -14.97 17.65
CA GLN A 161 -1.55 -15.00 16.27
C GLN A 161 -1.09 -13.78 15.46
N VAL A 162 -1.11 -12.58 16.04
CA VAL A 162 -0.59 -11.37 15.40
C VAL A 162 0.90 -11.49 15.12
N SER A 163 1.66 -12.12 16.02
CA SER A 163 3.10 -12.26 15.90
C SER A 163 3.52 -13.10 14.70
N GLU A 164 2.64 -13.95 14.16
CA GLU A 164 2.87 -14.78 12.98
C GLU A 164 2.62 -14.06 11.64
N ARG A 165 2.07 -12.83 11.66
CA ARG A 165 1.64 -12.09 10.47
C ARG A 165 2.55 -10.92 10.15
N ASN A 166 2.61 -10.52 8.87
CA ASN A 166 3.67 -9.64 8.39
C ASN A 166 3.25 -8.19 8.16
N GLY A 167 1.96 -7.87 8.03
CA GLY A 167 1.59 -6.47 7.80
C GLY A 167 0.13 -6.13 8.02
N PHE A 168 -0.19 -4.90 7.58
CA PHE A 168 -1.53 -4.34 7.66
C PHE A 168 -2.23 -4.41 6.30
N SER A 169 -3.56 -4.53 6.33
CA SER A 169 -4.41 -4.43 5.14
C SER A 169 -5.63 -3.58 5.43
N LEU A 170 -5.97 -2.68 4.52
CA LEU A 170 -7.10 -1.77 4.69
C LEU A 170 -8.40 -2.43 4.19
N GLU A 171 -9.44 -2.37 5.03
CA GLU A 171 -10.79 -2.80 4.68
C GLU A 171 -11.74 -1.61 4.70
N GLY A 172 -12.66 -1.56 3.73
CA GLY A 172 -13.63 -0.50 3.64
C GLY A 172 -14.24 -0.35 2.25
N SER A 173 -15.13 0.63 2.13
CA SER A 173 -15.79 0.97 0.87
C SER A 173 -15.02 2.10 0.20
N PHE A 174 -14.11 1.75 -0.71
CA PHE A 174 -13.26 2.71 -1.44
C PHE A 174 -13.91 3.26 -2.72
N LEU A 175 -15.02 2.66 -3.15
CA LEU A 175 -15.41 2.62 -4.56
C LEU A 175 -16.30 3.77 -5.05
N THR A 176 -16.60 4.80 -4.26
CA THR A 176 -17.48 5.88 -4.74
C THR A 176 -16.81 6.83 -5.71
N ASN A 177 -15.49 7.04 -5.65
CA ASN A 177 -14.80 8.06 -6.45
C ASN A 177 -13.44 7.59 -7.01
N LEU A 178 -13.39 6.42 -7.65
CA LEU A 178 -12.22 6.05 -8.47
C LEU A 178 -12.21 6.92 -9.73
N LYS A 179 -11.33 7.92 -9.77
CA LYS A 179 -11.04 8.63 -11.02
C LYS A 179 -10.06 7.79 -11.83
N MET A 180 -10.46 7.43 -13.05
CA MET A 180 -9.54 6.93 -14.06
C MET A 180 -8.47 8.01 -14.28
N SER A 181 -7.24 7.73 -13.86
CA SER A 181 -6.09 8.34 -14.47
C SER A 181 -5.58 7.28 -15.42
N GLU A 182 -5.86 7.45 -16.72
CA GLU A 182 -5.13 6.68 -17.73
C GLU A 182 -3.68 7.17 -17.67
N GLN A 183 -2.89 6.62 -16.76
CA GLN A 183 -1.45 6.59 -16.93
C GLN A 183 -1.20 5.52 -17.98
N THR A 184 -1.33 5.91 -19.26
CA THR A 184 -0.60 5.20 -20.30
C THR A 184 0.86 5.17 -19.84
N PRO A 185 1.48 3.99 -19.68
CA PRO A 185 2.93 3.95 -19.50
C PRO A 185 3.48 4.75 -20.68
N GLU A 186 4.29 5.78 -20.41
CA GLU A 186 4.86 6.65 -21.45
C GLU A 186 5.24 5.77 -22.64
N THR A 187 4.39 5.75 -23.66
CA THR A 187 4.74 5.18 -24.93
C THR A 187 5.83 6.10 -25.41
N GLU A 188 7.07 5.60 -25.42
CA GLU A 188 8.10 6.11 -26.30
C GLU A 188 7.39 6.49 -27.60
N THR A 189 7.28 7.79 -27.85
CA THR A 189 6.51 8.28 -28.98
C THR A 189 7.12 7.68 -30.23
N VAL A 190 6.29 7.40 -31.24
CA VAL A 190 6.78 6.88 -32.53
C VAL A 190 7.91 7.78 -33.08
N GLU A 191 7.88 9.08 -32.74
CA GLU A 191 8.95 10.05 -33.02
C GLU A 191 10.28 9.71 -32.32
N GLY A 192 10.28 9.37 -31.03
CA GLY A 192 11.50 8.98 -30.32
C GLY A 192 12.14 7.69 -30.84
N VAL A 193 11.31 6.73 -31.27
CA VAL A 193 11.79 5.49 -31.90
C VAL A 193 12.31 5.74 -33.33
N LEU A 194 11.69 6.67 -34.07
CA LEU A 194 12.15 7.09 -35.40
C LEU A 194 13.50 7.81 -35.33
N ASP A 195 13.70 8.69 -34.35
CA ASP A 195 14.98 9.40 -34.17
C ASP A 195 16.13 8.43 -33.85
N LEU A 196 15.88 7.43 -32.99
CA LEU A 196 16.85 6.37 -32.69
C LEU A 196 17.18 5.50 -33.92
N LEU A 197 16.19 5.18 -34.76
CA LEU A 197 16.41 4.44 -36.02
C LEU A 197 17.17 5.27 -37.06
N VAL A 198 16.88 6.57 -37.15
CA VAL A 198 17.57 7.50 -38.04
C VAL A 198 19.04 7.66 -37.64
N ASP A 199 19.32 7.75 -36.33
CA ASP A 199 20.69 7.86 -35.82
C ASP A 199 21.48 6.56 -36.00
N PHE A 200 20.83 5.40 -35.83
CA PHE A 200 21.43 4.10 -36.13
C PHE A 200 21.79 3.96 -37.62
N LEU A 201 20.92 4.39 -38.52
CA LEU A 201 21.15 4.35 -39.97
C LEU A 201 22.21 5.36 -40.43
N LYS A 202 22.37 6.49 -39.72
CA LYS A 202 23.43 7.48 -39.99
C LYS A 202 24.80 7.07 -39.41
N GLY A 203 24.81 6.30 -38.32
CA GLY A 203 26.03 5.80 -37.67
C GLY A 203 26.65 4.56 -38.32
N GLY A 204 25.88 3.79 -39.11
CA GLY A 204 26.37 2.58 -39.80
C GLY A 204 27.16 2.81 -41.09
N GLY A 205 27.39 4.07 -41.47
CA GLY A 205 28.06 4.46 -42.72
C GLY A 205 29.50 4.95 -42.54
N ALA A 206 30.25 4.42 -41.57
CA ALA A 206 31.68 4.67 -41.46
C ALA A 206 32.37 3.54 -40.68
N ASN A 207 32.73 2.46 -41.38
CA ASN A 207 34.06 1.85 -41.33
C ASN A 207 34.12 0.63 -42.26
N GLU A 208 34.99 0.78 -43.26
CA GLU A 208 35.60 -0.20 -44.18
C GLU A 208 34.73 -1.03 -45.14
#